data_AF-A0A6G6FSI8-F1
#
_entry.id   AF-A0A6G6FSI8-F1
#
_cell.length_a   1.000
_cell.length_b   1.000
_cell.length_c   1.000
_cell.angle_alpha   90.00
_cell.angle_beta   90.00
_cell.angle_gamma   90.00
#
_symmetry.space_group_name_H-M   'P 1'
#
loop_
_entity.id
_entity.type
_entity.pdbx_description
1 polymer ?
#
loop_
_entity_poly.entity_id
_entity_poly.type
_entity_poly.pdbx_seq_one_letter_code
_entity_poly.pdbx_strand_id
1 'polypeptide(L)'
;MSVAEKATTPHVGAVEVERRRVLRDGRVKLKLALLGVAVDRCGVCLSQFRRAERGALTPVCRHSFHEACLRRWLRTAGVCPICRMVLSMDE
;
A
#
# COMPACT_ATOMS: atom_id res chain seq x y z
N MET A 1 6.08 -17.81 28.56
CA MET A 1 6.63 -17.67 27.19
C MET A 1 5.81 -16.59 26.50
N SER A 2 6.19 -15.32 26.65
CA SER A 2 5.39 -14.20 26.17
C SER A 2 6.10 -13.56 24.99
N VAL A 3 5.98 -14.19 23.82
CA VAL A 3 6.38 -13.54 22.58
C VAL A 3 5.27 -12.53 22.28
N ALA A 4 5.45 -11.28 22.71
CA ALA A 4 4.68 -10.17 22.18
C ALA A 4 5.02 -10.09 20.69
N GLU A 5 4.27 -10.83 19.86
CA GLU A 5 4.33 -10.71 18.41
C GLU A 5 3.98 -9.27 18.08
N LYS A 6 5.01 -8.49 17.71
CA LYS A 6 4.89 -7.07 17.41
C LYS A 6 4.02 -6.91 16.18
N ALA A 7 2.71 -6.78 16.39
CA ALA A 7 1.76 -6.47 15.33
C ALA A 7 2.20 -5.16 14.68
N THR A 8 2.30 -5.18 13.35
CA THR A 8 2.83 -4.06 12.60
C THR A 8 1.67 -3.23 12.06
N THR A 9 1.58 -1.96 12.48
CA THR A 9 0.55 -1.04 12.01
C THR A 9 0.87 -0.53 10.60
N PRO A 10 -0.02 -0.70 9.60
CA PRO A 10 0.16 -0.12 8.28
C PRO A 10 0.07 1.40 8.34
N HIS A 11 0.97 2.10 7.65
CA HIS A 11 0.90 3.54 7.49
C HIS A 11 -0.02 3.90 6.33
N VAL A 12 -0.99 4.78 6.57
CA VAL A 12 -1.95 5.23 5.56
C VAL A 12 -1.57 6.61 5.04
N GLY A 13 -1.68 6.82 3.73
CA GLY A 13 -1.39 8.11 3.10
C GLY A 13 -2.05 8.26 1.73
N ALA A 14 -1.94 9.45 1.16
CA ALA A 14 -2.35 9.69 -0.22
C ALA A 14 -1.28 9.21 -1.21
N VAL A 15 -1.71 8.68 -2.34
CA VAL A 15 -0.84 8.37 -3.48
C VAL A 15 -0.54 9.66 -4.25
N GLU A 16 0.73 10.01 -4.29
CA GLU A 16 1.22 11.23 -4.95
C GLU A 16 1.95 10.92 -6.26
N VAL A 17 2.03 11.92 -7.14
CA VAL A 17 2.88 11.82 -8.33
C VAL A 17 4.32 12.15 -7.94
N GLU A 18 5.16 11.13 -7.86
CA GLU A 18 6.59 11.28 -7.60
C GLU A 18 7.31 11.87 -8.81
N ARG A 19 6.99 11.41 -10.03
CA ARG A 19 7.65 11.87 -11.25
C ARG A 19 6.71 11.85 -12.45
N ARG A 20 6.81 12.88 -13.29
CA ARG A 20 6.12 12.97 -14.58
C ARG A 20 7.14 12.98 -15.71
N ARG A 21 7.00 12.10 -16.70
CA ARG A 21 7.85 12.07 -17.90
C ARG A 21 6.99 12.08 -19.15
N VAL A 22 7.30 12.97 -20.09
CA VAL A 22 6.77 12.91 -21.46
C VAL A 22 7.63 11.95 -22.28
N LEU A 23 7.01 10.99 -22.94
CA LEU A 23 7.65 10.03 -23.84
C LEU A 23 7.80 10.64 -25.24
N ARG A 24 8.59 10.00 -26.11
CA ARG A 24 8.88 10.51 -27.47
C ARG A 24 7.62 10.62 -28.35
N ASP A 25 6.62 9.80 -28.07
CA ASP A 25 5.32 9.79 -28.75
C ASP A 25 4.30 10.77 -28.12
N GLY A 26 4.74 11.63 -27.20
CA GLY A 26 3.88 12.61 -26.52
C GLY A 26 3.08 12.05 -25.34
N ARG A 27 3.06 10.73 -25.10
CA ARG A 27 2.37 10.17 -23.93
C ARG A 27 3.04 10.57 -22.62
N VAL A 28 2.26 10.78 -21.57
CA VAL A 28 2.77 11.08 -20.23
C VAL A 28 2.81 9.81 -19.39
N LYS A 29 3.99 9.46 -18.88
CA LYS A 29 4.16 8.40 -17.88
C LYS A 29 4.33 9.02 -16.50
N LEU A 30 3.44 8.65 -15.58
CA LEU A 30 3.52 9.02 -14.17
C LEU A 30 4.20 7.91 -13.38
N LYS A 31 5.05 8.28 -12.43
CA LYS A 31 5.54 7.42 -11.36
C LYS A 31 4.80 7.85 -10.10
N LEU A 32 4.04 6.93 -9.52
CA LEU A 32 3.27 7.17 -8.31
C LEU A 32 4.03 6.68 -7.10
N ALA A 33 3.85 7.36 -5.96
CA ALA A 33 4.42 6.96 -4.69
C ALA A 33 3.41 7.10 -3.55
N LEU A 34 3.50 6.18 -2.59
CA LEU A 34 2.79 6.22 -1.32
C LEU A 34 3.83 6.32 -0.22
N LEU A 35 3.80 7.40 0.56
CA LEU A 35 4.76 7.64 1.66
C LEU A 35 6.23 7.52 1.18
N GLY A 36 6.53 8.03 -0.02
CA GLY A 36 7.87 7.97 -0.62
C GLY A 36 8.25 6.62 -1.24
N VAL A 37 7.40 5.59 -1.15
CA VAL A 37 7.61 4.29 -1.79
C VAL A 37 6.87 4.22 -3.11
N ALA A 38 7.56 3.86 -4.20
CA ALA A 38 6.94 3.71 -5.50
C ALA A 38 5.85 2.61 -5.49
N VAL A 39 4.68 2.92 -6.06
CA VAL A 39 3.54 2.01 -6.13
C VAL A 39 2.99 1.89 -7.55
N ASP A 40 2.39 0.74 -7.86
CA ASP A 40 1.76 0.48 -9.16
C ASP A 40 0.35 -0.09 -8.98
N ARG A 41 0.24 -1.30 -8.41
CA ARG A 41 -1.05 -2.00 -8.21
C ARG A 41 -1.26 -2.40 -6.77
N CYS A 42 -2.53 -2.39 -6.36
CA CYS A 42 -2.95 -2.90 -5.07
C CYS A 42 -2.87 -4.42 -5.04
N GLY A 43 -2.18 -4.99 -4.04
CA GLY A 43 -2.02 -6.44 -3.90
C GLY A 43 -3.29 -7.23 -3.50
N VAL A 44 -4.44 -6.55 -3.37
CA VAL A 44 -5.75 -7.17 -3.05
C VAL A 44 -6.68 -7.13 -4.26
N CYS A 45 -6.97 -5.94 -4.79
CA CYS A 45 -7.91 -5.79 -5.92
C CYS A 45 -7.22 -5.81 -7.30
N LEU A 46 -5.89 -5.88 -7.34
CA LEU A 46 -5.05 -5.89 -8.54
C LEU A 46 -5.21 -4.67 -9.47
N SER A 47 -5.98 -3.67 -9.05
CA SER A 47 -6.16 -2.40 -9.76
C SER A 47 -4.96 -1.49 -9.56
N GLN A 48 -4.66 -0.70 -10.59
CA GLN A 48 -3.64 0.35 -10.52
C GLN A 48 -4.05 1.43 -9.53
N PHE A 49 -3.07 1.96 -8.80
CA PHE A 49 -3.27 3.15 -7.99
C PHE A 49 -3.46 4.39 -8.87
N ARG A 50 -4.21 5.37 -8.35
CA ARG A 50 -4.38 6.69 -8.95
C ARG A 50 -3.95 7.77 -7.98
N ARG A 51 -3.61 8.94 -8.53
CA ARG A 51 -3.28 10.12 -7.73
C ARG A 51 -4.44 10.45 -6.78
N ALA A 52 -4.09 10.84 -5.55
CA ALA A 52 -5.00 11.17 -4.45
C ALA A 52 -5.84 9.99 -3.91
N GLU A 53 -5.65 8.75 -4.39
CA GLU A 53 -6.23 7.60 -3.72
C GLU A 53 -5.55 7.36 -2.37
N ARG A 54 -6.31 6.86 -1.38
CA ARG A 54 -5.76 6.46 -0.09
C ARG A 54 -5.15 5.07 -0.17
N GLY A 55 -3.85 4.98 0.08
CA GLY A 55 -3.10 3.75 0.16
C GLY A 55 -2.65 3.45 1.59
N ALA A 56 -2.43 2.18 1.88
CA ALA A 56 -1.80 1.69 3.09
C ALA A 56 -0.49 0.98 2.73
N LEU A 57 0.60 1.34 3.40
CA LEU A 57 1.92 0.76 3.27
C LEU A 57 2.30 0.07 4.58
N THR A 58 2.61 -1.21 4.51
CA THR A 58 3.13 -1.94 5.67
C THR A 58 4.61 -1.58 5.89
N PRO A 59 5.03 -1.02 7.03
CA PRO A 59 6.41 -0.53 7.20
C PRO A 59 7.48 -1.62 7.14
N VAL A 60 7.17 -2.85 7.58
CA VAL A 60 8.14 -3.96 7.61
C VAL A 60 8.28 -4.62 6.23
N CYS A 61 7.18 -5.11 5.64
CA CYS A 61 7.24 -5.82 4.34
C CYS A 61 7.08 -4.91 3.11
N ARG A 62 6.81 -3.60 3.29
CA ARG A 62 6.68 -2.57 2.25
C ARG A 62 5.68 -2.89 1.13
N HIS A 63 4.72 -3.79 1.38
CA HIS A 63 3.62 -4.01 0.46
C HIS A 63 2.60 -2.88 0.57
N SER A 64 2.04 -2.51 -0.58
CA SER A 64 1.08 -1.42 -0.71
C SER A 64 -0.29 -1.94 -1.15
N PHE A 65 -1.32 -1.38 -0.54
CA PHE A 65 -2.72 -1.73 -0.79
C PHE A 65 -3.56 -0.46 -0.79
N HIS A 66 -4.73 -0.47 -1.42
CA HIS A 66 -5.73 0.56 -1.10
C HIS A 66 -6.12 0.42 0.37
N GLU A 67 -6.27 1.54 1.07
CA GLU A 67 -6.65 1.52 2.48
C GLU A 67 -7.94 0.72 2.70
N ALA A 68 -8.96 0.96 1.87
CA ALA A 68 -10.24 0.23 1.94
C ALA A 68 -10.07 -1.27 1.70
N CYS A 69 -9.19 -1.66 0.77
CA CYS A 69 -8.90 -3.07 0.50
C CYS A 69 -8.21 -3.74 1.68
N LEU A 70 -7.20 -3.09 2.27
CA LEU A 70 -6.50 -3.62 3.44
C LEU A 70 -7.42 -3.67 4.66
N ARG A 71 -8.19 -2.61 4.93
CA ARG A 71 -9.23 -2.59 5.99
C ARG A 71 -10.19 -3.76 5.85
N ARG A 72 -10.67 -4.05 4.65
CA ARG A 72 -11.57 -5.18 4.40
C ARG A 72 -10.90 -6.52 4.64
N TRP A 73 -9.65 -6.67 4.21
CA TRP A 73 -8.88 -7.89 4.40
C TRP A 73 -8.61 -8.17 5.89
N LEU A 74 -8.20 -7.17 6.65
CA LEU A 74 -7.86 -7.31 8.06
C LEU A 74 -9.04 -7.69 8.95
N ARG A 75 -10.28 -7.40 8.52
CA ARG A 75 -11.50 -7.92 9.17
C ARG A 75 -11.65 -9.44 9.03
N THR A 76 -11.05 -10.05 8.01
CA THR A 76 -11.08 -11.50 7.78
C THR A 76 -9.81 -12.17 8.30
N ALA A 77 -8.64 -11.56 8.08
CA ALA A 77 -7.35 -12.11 8.48
C ALA A 77 -6.37 -10.99 8.82
N GLY A 78 -5.85 -10.98 10.06
CA GLY A 78 -4.87 -9.99 10.56
C GLY A 78 -3.45 -10.15 9.99
N VAL A 79 -3.32 -10.45 8.70
CA VAL A 79 -2.03 -10.71 8.05
C VAL A 79 -1.94 -10.03 6.70
N CYS A 80 -0.72 -9.74 6.25
CA CYS A 80 -0.44 -9.19 4.93
C CYS A 80 -0.91 -10.16 3.82
N PRO A 81 -1.71 -9.70 2.85
CA PRO A 81 -2.17 -10.53 1.73
C PRO A 81 -1.05 -11.17 0.88
N ILE A 82 0.15 -10.58 0.90
CA ILE A 82 1.26 -11.01 0.05
C ILE A 82 2.23 -11.94 0.80
N CYS A 83 2.69 -11.54 1.98
CA CYS A 83 3.73 -12.27 2.72
C CYS A 83 3.26 -12.87 4.06
N ARG A 84 1.97 -12.74 4.40
CA ARG A 84 1.36 -13.29 5.62
C ARG A 84 1.94 -12.78 6.94
N MET A 85 2.71 -11.69 6.93
CA MET A 85 3.16 -11.02 8.14
C MET A 85 1.98 -10.47 8.94
N VAL A 86 2.01 -10.60 10.27
CA VAL A 86 0.93 -10.13 11.16
C VAL A 86 0.83 -8.60 11.14
N LEU A 87 -0.39 -8.11 10.94
CA LEU A 87 -0.72 -6.68 10.89
C LEU A 87 -1.85 -6.38 11.89
N SER A 88 -1.74 -5.28 12.63
CA SER A 88 -2.84 -4.68 13.41
C SER A 88 -3.23 -3.34 12.80
N MET A 89 -4.50 -2.98 12.87
CA MET A 89 -4.90 -1.58 12.70
C MET A 89 -5.50 -1.15 14.02
N ASP A 90 -4.74 -0.39 14.79
CA ASP A 90 -5.23 0.31 15.95
C ASP A 90 -5.91 1.60 15.44
N GLU A 91 -7.18 1.82 15.80
CA GLU A 91 -7.98 2.98 15.37
C GLU A 91 -7.52 4.30 15.98
#